data_AF-A0A231GU47-F1
#
_entry.id   AF-A0A231GU47-F1
#
_cell.length_a   1.000
_cell.length_b   1.000
_cell.length_c   1.000
_cell.angle_alpha   90.00
_cell.angle_beta   90.00
_cell.angle_gamma   90.00
#
_symmetry.space_group_name_H-M   'P 1'
#
loop_
_entity.id
_entity.type
_entity.pdbx_description
1 polymer ?
#
loop_
_entity_poly.entity_id
_entity_poly.type
_entity_poly.pdbx_seq_one_letter_code
_entity_poly.pdbx_strand_id
1 'polypeptide(L)'
;MRGRPPGRIHALIAVREAQAEAALGDRVAFGRAIATAWREMDHAAQFEAIEDCPQWLRFMNHAEIGGHEARGYGDVGDLPRSLELYTIAADQQAGTRNAINLRAWIATTRAQMGDVAGALESGTPVITDLSTVASTRTLRVLEPIRRAADNIAAGDTFRHQFDALTQKAITG
;
A
#
# COMPACT_ATOMS: atom_id res chain seq x y z
N MET A 1 5.38 -38.26 8.68
CA MET A 1 4.94 -37.13 7.84
C MET A 1 5.97 -36.01 7.96
N ARG A 2 6.65 -35.63 6.87
CA ARG A 2 7.43 -34.38 6.85
C ARG A 2 6.41 -33.24 6.89
N GLY A 3 6.41 -32.45 7.95
CA GLY A 3 5.51 -31.30 8.08
C GLY A 3 5.69 -30.37 6.88
N ARG A 4 4.60 -30.02 6.21
CA ARG A 4 4.61 -28.99 5.18
C ARG A 4 5.19 -27.72 5.82
N PRO A 5 6.14 -27.00 5.17
CA PRO A 5 6.79 -25.88 5.83
C PRO A 5 5.80 -24.74 6.12
N PRO A 6 6.11 -23.83 7.05
CA PRO A 6 5.19 -22.77 7.49
C PRO A 6 4.68 -21.93 6.32
N GLY A 7 3.38 -21.63 6.28
CA GLY A 7 2.76 -20.97 5.14
C GLY A 7 3.09 -19.47 5.09
N ARG A 8 3.24 -18.80 6.24
CA ARG A 8 3.46 -17.33 6.28
C ARG A 8 4.78 -16.91 5.67
N ILE A 9 5.84 -17.71 5.84
CA ILE A 9 7.15 -17.38 5.26
C ILE A 9 7.13 -17.53 3.74
N HIS A 10 6.45 -18.54 3.20
CA HIS A 10 6.28 -18.68 1.76
C HIS A 10 5.38 -17.58 1.19
N ALA A 11 4.33 -17.18 1.90
CA ALA A 11 3.50 -16.04 1.53
C ALA A 11 4.35 -14.75 1.45
N LEU A 12 5.22 -14.50 2.44
CA LEU A 12 6.15 -13.36 2.42
C LEU A 12 7.11 -13.42 1.22
N ILE A 13 7.72 -14.57 0.95
CA ILE A 13 8.63 -14.73 -0.20
C ILE A 13 7.89 -14.44 -1.51
N ALA A 14 6.70 -15.03 -1.70
CA ALA A 14 5.89 -14.84 -2.89
C ALA A 14 5.42 -13.39 -3.06
N VAL A 15 5.10 -12.68 -1.97
CA VAL A 15 4.84 -11.23 -1.99
C VAL A 15 6.06 -10.47 -2.48
N ARG A 16 7.26 -10.78 -1.99
CA ARG A 16 8.48 -10.07 -2.42
C ARG A 16 8.78 -10.31 -3.89
N GLU A 17 8.59 -11.52 -4.37
CA GLU A 17 8.67 -11.86 -5.80
C GLU A 17 7.65 -11.06 -6.60
N ALA A 18 6.38 -11.06 -6.19
CA ALA A 18 5.33 -10.30 -6.84
C ALA A 18 5.66 -8.80 -6.95
N GLN A 19 6.18 -8.20 -5.87
CA GLN A 19 6.61 -6.80 -5.90
C GLN A 19 7.77 -6.53 -6.86
N ALA A 20 8.71 -7.47 -6.97
CA ALA A 20 9.83 -7.35 -7.91
C ALA A 20 9.34 -7.40 -9.36
N GLU A 21 8.49 -8.38 -9.68
CA GLU A 21 7.91 -8.54 -11.02
C GLU A 21 7.02 -7.35 -11.40
N ALA A 22 6.21 -6.85 -10.46
CA ALA A 22 5.39 -5.68 -10.68
C ALA A 22 6.23 -4.42 -10.96
N ALA A 23 7.35 -4.23 -10.24
CA ALA A 23 8.28 -3.13 -10.49
C ALA A 23 8.98 -3.23 -11.86
N LEU A 24 9.11 -4.43 -12.43
CA LEU A 24 9.57 -4.66 -13.80
C LEU A 24 8.46 -4.50 -14.86
N GLY A 25 7.21 -4.35 -14.43
CA GLY A 25 6.04 -4.29 -15.31
C GLY A 25 5.58 -5.65 -15.86
N ASP A 26 6.12 -6.77 -15.37
CA ASP A 26 5.69 -8.10 -15.81
C ASP A 26 4.39 -8.50 -15.11
N ARG A 27 3.26 -8.15 -15.76
CA ARG A 27 1.92 -8.44 -15.28
C ARG A 27 1.66 -9.94 -15.08
N VAL A 28 2.24 -10.80 -15.92
CA VAL A 28 1.98 -12.24 -15.86
C VAL A 28 2.76 -12.87 -14.71
N ALA A 29 4.05 -12.52 -14.56
CA ALA A 29 4.86 -12.99 -13.46
C ALA A 29 4.34 -12.47 -12.11
N PHE A 30 3.98 -11.18 -12.04
CA PHE A 30 3.29 -10.60 -10.89
C PHE A 30 2.04 -11.41 -10.50
N GLY A 31 1.15 -11.67 -11.47
CA GLY A 31 -0.09 -12.41 -11.24
C GLY A 31 0.14 -13.83 -10.69
N ARG A 32 1.16 -14.54 -11.19
CA ARG A 32 1.52 -15.87 -10.68
C ARG A 32 2.06 -15.82 -9.26
N ALA A 33 2.95 -14.87 -8.97
CA ALA A 33 3.57 -14.73 -7.66
C ALA A 33 2.53 -14.32 -6.60
N ILE A 34 1.65 -13.35 -6.90
CA ILE A 34 0.63 -12.91 -5.94
C ILE A 34 -0.44 -13.98 -5.69
N ALA A 35 -0.81 -14.78 -6.70
CA ALA A 35 -1.69 -15.94 -6.51
C ALA A 35 -1.05 -17.01 -5.60
N THR A 36 0.28 -17.18 -5.69
CA THR A 36 1.02 -18.05 -4.77
C THR A 36 1.00 -17.50 -3.35
N ALA A 37 1.18 -16.19 -3.17
CA ALA A 37 1.12 -15.55 -1.87
C ALA A 37 -0.24 -15.78 -1.17
N TRP A 38 -1.35 -15.58 -1.89
CA TRP A 38 -2.69 -15.86 -1.37
C TRP A 38 -2.86 -17.32 -0.95
N ARG A 39 -2.49 -18.27 -1.81
CA ARG A 39 -2.60 -19.70 -1.51
C ARG A 39 -1.80 -20.11 -0.27
N GLU A 40 -0.58 -19.60 -0.12
CA GLU A 40 0.25 -19.90 1.05
C GLU A 40 -0.28 -19.22 2.33
N MET A 41 -0.88 -18.04 2.20
CA MET A 41 -1.54 -17.35 3.31
C MET A 41 -2.82 -18.07 3.74
N ASP A 42 -3.65 -18.53 2.81
CA ASP A 42 -4.84 -19.35 3.12
C ASP A 42 -4.45 -20.63 3.85
N HIS A 43 -3.38 -21.28 3.39
CA HIS A 43 -2.83 -22.45 4.07
C HIS A 43 -2.33 -22.11 5.48
N ALA A 44 -1.57 -21.04 5.65
CA ALA A 44 -1.12 -20.60 6.98
C ALA A 44 -2.28 -20.27 7.92
N ALA A 45 -3.33 -19.60 7.44
CA ALA A 45 -4.48 -19.25 8.27
C ALA A 45 -5.21 -20.49 8.81
N GLN A 46 -5.14 -21.63 8.10
CA GLN A 46 -5.76 -22.89 8.51
C GLN A 46 -4.86 -23.73 9.42
N PHE A 47 -3.55 -23.72 9.19
CA PHE A 47 -2.64 -24.72 9.77
C PHE A 47 -1.48 -24.14 10.58
N GLU A 48 -1.33 -22.81 10.65
CA GLU A 48 -0.27 -22.13 11.39
C GLU A 48 -0.89 -21.17 12.43
N ALA A 49 -0.94 -21.63 13.68
CA ALA A 49 -1.37 -20.82 14.81
C ALA A 49 -0.45 -19.59 14.97
N ILE A 50 -1.05 -18.41 15.19
CA ILE A 50 -0.29 -17.14 15.18
C ILE A 50 0.66 -17.05 16.39
N GLU A 51 0.30 -17.68 17.49
CA GLU A 51 1.07 -17.81 18.73
C GLU A 51 2.37 -18.61 18.53
N ASP A 52 2.34 -19.62 17.65
CA ASP A 52 3.50 -20.45 17.31
C ASP A 52 4.39 -19.79 16.25
N CYS A 53 3.86 -18.78 15.55
CA CYS A 53 4.60 -18.03 14.54
C CYS A 53 5.64 -17.11 15.20
N PRO A 54 6.89 -17.05 14.68
CA PRO A 54 7.88 -16.08 15.13
C PRO A 54 7.32 -14.65 15.10
N GLN A 55 7.57 -13.86 16.14
CA GLN A 55 6.98 -12.53 16.30
C GLN A 55 7.19 -11.62 15.07
N TRP A 56 8.37 -11.70 14.45
CA TRP A 56 8.71 -10.90 13.27
C TRP A 56 7.90 -11.26 12.01
N LEU A 57 7.23 -12.42 11.98
CA LEU A 57 6.44 -12.89 10.84
C LEU A 57 4.93 -12.73 11.07
N ARG A 58 4.49 -12.46 12.30
CA ARG A 58 3.08 -12.32 12.67
C ARG A 58 2.34 -11.19 11.95
N PHE A 59 3.06 -10.22 11.41
CA PHE A 59 2.47 -9.15 10.60
C PHE A 59 1.88 -9.69 9.28
N MET A 60 2.44 -10.77 8.73
CA MET A 60 1.95 -11.36 7.49
C MET A 60 0.56 -11.94 7.69
N ASN A 61 -0.44 -11.32 7.08
CA ASN A 61 -1.84 -11.72 7.10
C ASN A 61 -2.49 -11.38 5.76
N HIS A 62 -3.76 -11.76 5.56
CA HIS A 62 -4.49 -11.50 4.32
C HIS A 62 -4.56 -10.01 3.94
N ALA A 63 -4.67 -9.10 4.92
CA ALA A 63 -4.69 -7.67 4.64
C ALA A 63 -3.34 -7.17 4.08
N GLU A 64 -2.22 -7.72 4.57
CA GLU A 64 -0.90 -7.43 3.99
C GLU A 64 -0.77 -7.96 2.55
N ILE A 65 -1.29 -9.16 2.27
CA ILE A 65 -1.30 -9.68 0.88
C ILE A 65 -2.14 -8.76 -0.01
N GLY A 66 -3.34 -8.39 0.42
CA GLY A 66 -4.24 -7.50 -0.33
C GLY A 66 -3.63 -6.12 -0.60
N GLY A 67 -2.95 -5.52 0.38
CA GLY A 67 -2.24 -4.25 0.19
C GLY A 67 -1.10 -4.36 -0.83
N HIS A 68 -0.37 -5.48 -0.84
CA HIS A 68 0.68 -5.74 -1.82
C HIS A 68 0.12 -6.04 -3.23
N GLU A 69 -1.00 -6.75 -3.33
CA GLU A 69 -1.69 -7.00 -4.59
C GLU A 69 -2.18 -5.68 -5.20
N ALA A 70 -2.87 -4.85 -4.41
CA ALA A 70 -3.36 -3.54 -4.84
C ALA A 70 -2.22 -2.67 -5.37
N ARG A 71 -1.09 -2.63 -4.66
CA ARG A 71 0.12 -1.93 -5.11
C ARG A 71 0.64 -2.49 -6.42
N GLY A 72 0.79 -3.81 -6.51
CA GLY A 72 1.36 -4.46 -7.69
C GLY A 72 0.54 -4.20 -8.95
N TYR A 73 -0.79 -4.16 -8.85
CA TYR A 73 -1.64 -3.72 -9.97
C TYR A 73 -1.38 -2.28 -10.40
N GLY A 74 -1.09 -1.37 -9.46
CA GLY A 74 -0.68 -0.01 -9.78
C GLY A 74 0.67 0.02 -10.50
N ASP A 75 1.64 -0.76 -10.03
CA ASP A 75 3.00 -0.83 -10.60
C ASP A 75 2.99 -1.43 -12.03
N VAL A 76 2.08 -2.37 -12.35
CA VAL A 76 1.90 -2.91 -13.73
C VAL A 76 0.92 -2.10 -14.60
N GLY A 77 0.45 -0.94 -14.12
CA GLY A 77 -0.39 0.00 -14.87
C GLY A 77 -1.89 -0.25 -14.85
N ASP A 78 -2.39 -1.22 -14.08
CA ASP A 78 -3.82 -1.50 -13.90
C ASP A 78 -4.39 -0.68 -12.73
N LEU A 79 -4.36 0.65 -12.88
CA LEU A 79 -4.77 1.60 -11.84
C LEU A 79 -6.22 1.42 -11.35
N PRO A 80 -7.23 1.13 -12.22
CA PRO A 80 -8.59 0.89 -11.76
C PRO A 80 -8.68 -0.29 -10.78
N ARG A 81 -8.01 -1.41 -11.10
CA ARG A 81 -7.98 -2.58 -10.22
C ARG A 81 -7.20 -2.30 -8.93
N SER A 82 -6.11 -1.55 -9.01
CA SER A 82 -5.37 -1.08 -7.84
C SER A 82 -6.28 -0.30 -6.89
N LEU A 83 -7.04 0.66 -7.42
CA LEU A 83 -7.96 1.51 -6.65
C LEU A 83 -9.09 0.69 -6.00
N GLU A 84 -9.70 -0.24 -6.76
CA GLU A 84 -10.72 -1.14 -6.25
C GLU A 84 -10.23 -1.93 -5.03
N LEU A 85 -9.07 -2.59 -5.16
CA LEU A 85 -8.49 -3.41 -4.10
C LEU A 85 -8.12 -2.58 -2.87
N TYR A 86 -7.53 -1.40 -3.05
CA TYR A 86 -7.24 -0.52 -1.92
C TYR A 86 -8.50 -0.03 -1.22
N THR A 87 -9.58 0.24 -1.96
CA THR A 87 -10.87 0.64 -1.38
C THR A 87 -11.47 -0.48 -0.54
N ILE A 88 -11.50 -1.71 -1.07
CA ILE A 88 -11.93 -2.91 -0.34
C ILE A 88 -11.10 -3.09 0.95
N ALA A 89 -9.79 -2.95 0.85
CA ALA A 89 -8.90 -3.09 2.01
C ALA A 89 -9.14 -1.99 3.06
N ALA A 90 -9.44 -0.76 2.64
CA ALA A 90 -9.73 0.35 3.54
C ALA A 90 -11.04 0.14 4.31
N ASP A 91 -12.07 -0.40 3.64
CA ASP A 91 -13.37 -0.68 4.26
C ASP A 91 -13.30 -1.81 5.30
N GLN A 92 -12.36 -2.74 5.13
CA GLN A 92 -12.20 -3.92 6.01
C GLN A 92 -11.37 -3.64 7.28
N GLN A 93 -10.72 -2.48 7.41
CA GLN A 93 -9.73 -2.26 8.47
C GLN A 93 -10.21 -1.36 9.62
N ALA A 94 -10.12 -1.87 10.85
CA ALA A 94 -10.59 -1.19 12.08
C ALA A 94 -9.52 -0.33 12.81
N GLY A 95 -8.33 -0.12 12.24
CA GLY A 95 -7.20 0.54 12.91
C GLY A 95 -6.69 1.81 12.22
N THR A 96 -6.41 2.87 13.00
CA THR A 96 -6.10 4.23 12.52
C THR A 96 -4.86 4.33 11.63
N ARG A 97 -3.75 3.62 11.96
CA ARG A 97 -2.46 3.80 11.27
C ARG A 97 -2.40 3.14 9.89
N ASN A 98 -2.92 1.91 9.76
CA ASN A 98 -3.00 1.26 8.45
C ASN A 98 -4.03 1.94 7.55
N ALA A 99 -5.13 2.47 8.11
CA ALA A 99 -6.10 3.25 7.37
C ALA A 99 -5.48 4.50 6.72
N ILE A 100 -4.60 5.23 7.42
CA ILE A 100 -3.88 6.39 6.84
C ILE A 100 -3.01 5.96 5.64
N ASN A 101 -2.30 4.85 5.75
CA ASN A 101 -1.46 4.33 4.66
C ASN A 101 -2.31 3.93 3.45
N LEU A 102 -3.40 3.19 3.65
CA LEU A 102 -4.32 2.82 2.57
C LEU A 102 -4.94 4.05 1.90
N ARG A 103 -5.38 5.05 2.67
CA ARG A 103 -5.89 6.32 2.11
C ARG A 103 -4.83 7.06 1.29
N ALA A 104 -3.56 7.03 1.72
CA ALA A 104 -2.45 7.60 0.95
C ALA A 104 -2.34 6.93 -0.42
N TRP A 105 -2.41 5.60 -0.47
CA TRP A 105 -2.37 4.85 -1.72
C TRP A 105 -3.61 5.10 -2.59
N ILE A 106 -4.82 5.12 -2.02
CA ILE A 106 -6.06 5.48 -2.76
C ILE A 106 -5.91 6.85 -3.42
N ALA A 107 -5.50 7.86 -2.67
CA ALA A 107 -5.33 9.22 -3.15
C ALA A 107 -4.28 9.28 -4.28
N THR A 108 -3.18 8.58 -4.12
CA THR A 108 -2.12 8.49 -5.13
C THR A 108 -2.57 7.78 -6.40
N THR A 109 -3.28 6.65 -6.29
CA THR A 109 -3.82 5.94 -7.46
C THR A 109 -4.82 6.82 -8.21
N ARG A 110 -5.68 7.57 -7.51
CA ARG A 110 -6.58 8.56 -8.14
C ARG A 110 -5.82 9.65 -8.90
N ALA A 111 -4.76 10.20 -8.32
CA ALA A 111 -3.92 11.20 -8.99
C ALA A 111 -3.28 10.62 -10.26
N GLN A 112 -2.78 9.37 -10.21
CA GLN A 112 -2.21 8.68 -11.38
C GLN A 112 -3.24 8.42 -12.48
N MET A 113 -4.51 8.21 -12.12
CA MET A 113 -5.63 8.08 -13.06
C MET A 113 -6.10 9.43 -13.64
N GLY A 114 -5.58 10.55 -13.15
CA GLY A 114 -6.01 11.89 -13.53
C GLY A 114 -7.21 12.44 -12.74
N ASP A 115 -7.73 11.69 -11.76
CA ASP A 115 -8.76 12.17 -10.82
C ASP A 115 -8.11 13.02 -9.72
N VAL A 116 -7.70 14.24 -10.09
CA VAL A 116 -7.01 15.14 -9.16
C VAL A 116 -7.93 15.62 -8.04
N ALA A 117 -9.22 15.79 -8.31
CA ALA A 117 -10.19 16.21 -7.32
C ALA A 117 -10.37 15.15 -6.22
N GLY A 118 -10.63 13.90 -6.61
CA GLY A 118 -10.75 12.79 -5.66
C GLY A 118 -9.43 12.44 -4.96
N ALA A 119 -8.29 12.69 -5.61
CA ALA A 119 -6.97 12.59 -4.98
C ALA A 119 -6.76 13.61 -3.87
N LEU A 120 -7.11 14.89 -4.10
CA LEU A 120 -7.01 15.94 -3.09
C LEU A 120 -7.95 15.70 -1.92
N GLU A 121 -9.18 15.27 -2.19
CA GLU A 121 -10.19 14.93 -1.17
C GLU A 121 -9.66 13.85 -0.21
N SER A 122 -9.07 12.79 -0.75
CA SER A 122 -8.56 11.68 0.07
C SER A 122 -7.17 11.94 0.66
N GLY A 123 -6.33 12.73 -0.02
CA GLY A 123 -4.93 12.99 0.36
C GLY A 123 -4.76 14.08 1.42
N THR A 124 -5.63 15.09 1.46
CA THR A 124 -5.52 16.22 2.40
C THR A 124 -5.67 15.80 3.88
N PRO A 125 -6.61 14.90 4.24
CA PRO A 125 -6.67 14.37 5.61
C PRO A 125 -5.38 13.61 5.97
N VAL A 126 -4.85 12.80 5.03
CA VAL A 126 -3.63 12.00 5.24
C VAL A 126 -2.43 12.89 5.55
N ILE A 127 -2.23 13.97 4.79
CA ILE A 127 -1.08 14.85 5.00
C ILE A 127 -1.19 15.65 6.31
N THR A 128 -2.42 15.99 6.70
CA THR A 128 -2.72 16.61 7.99
C THR A 128 -2.36 15.65 9.13
N ASP A 129 -2.76 14.39 9.05
CA ASP A 129 -2.43 13.38 10.06
C ASP A 129 -0.91 13.12 10.15
N LEU A 130 -0.20 13.09 9.00
CA LEU A 130 1.25 12.89 8.94
C LEU A 130 2.06 13.99 9.63
N SER A 131 1.51 15.20 9.75
CA SER A 131 2.17 16.30 10.48
C SER A 131 2.44 15.99 11.95
N THR A 132 1.71 15.01 12.51
CA THR A 132 1.83 14.58 13.91
C THR A 132 2.76 13.37 14.12
N VAL A 133 2.96 12.52 13.11
CA VAL A 133 3.64 11.21 13.25
C VAL A 133 4.92 11.08 12.41
N ALA A 134 5.22 12.03 11.51
CA ALA A 134 6.45 12.12 10.72
C ALA A 134 6.88 10.82 10.02
N SER A 135 6.02 10.23 9.17
CA SER A 135 6.39 9.08 8.33
C SER A 135 6.90 9.52 6.96
N THR A 136 8.23 9.55 6.78
CA THR A 136 8.87 9.88 5.49
C THR A 136 8.45 8.94 4.37
N ARG A 137 8.19 7.67 4.68
CA ARG A 137 7.76 6.67 3.70
C ARG A 137 6.36 6.99 3.17
N THR A 138 5.43 7.35 4.04
CA THR A 138 4.06 7.71 3.63
C THR A 138 4.05 9.04 2.89
N LEU A 139 4.90 10.00 3.30
CA LEU A 139 5.05 11.26 2.59
C LEU A 139 5.47 11.04 1.12
N ARG A 140 6.43 10.14 0.84
CA ARG A 140 6.82 9.82 -0.54
C ARG A 140 5.70 9.24 -1.39
N VAL A 141 4.75 8.51 -0.78
CA VAL A 141 3.59 7.97 -1.52
C VAL A 141 2.74 9.09 -2.09
N LEU A 142 2.68 10.24 -1.41
CA LEU A 142 1.85 11.38 -1.78
C LEU A 142 2.44 12.27 -2.90
N GLU A 143 3.66 12.00 -3.35
CA GLU A 143 4.35 12.76 -4.42
C GLU A 143 3.54 12.90 -5.72
N PRO A 144 2.81 11.86 -6.20
CA PRO A 144 1.99 12.02 -7.40
C PRO A 144 0.86 13.03 -7.24
N ILE A 145 0.29 13.17 -6.03
CA ILE A 145 -0.73 14.18 -5.74
C ILE A 145 -0.09 15.57 -5.76
N ARG A 146 1.11 15.72 -5.17
CA ARG A 146 1.86 16.97 -5.17
C ARG A 146 2.11 17.49 -6.59
N ARG A 147 2.48 16.61 -7.52
CA ARG A 147 2.68 16.96 -8.95
C ARG A 147 1.36 17.25 -9.66
N ALA A 148 0.33 16.44 -9.44
CA ALA A 148 -0.98 16.66 -10.03
C ALA A 148 -1.62 17.99 -9.59
N ALA A 149 -1.28 18.47 -8.40
CA ALA A 149 -1.79 19.70 -7.80
C ALA A 149 -1.09 21.00 -8.27
N ASP A 150 0.00 20.93 -9.06
CA ASP A 150 0.86 22.08 -9.37
C ASP A 150 0.13 23.30 -9.94
N ASN A 151 -0.92 23.08 -10.74
CA ASN A 151 -1.62 24.13 -11.47
C ASN A 151 -3.11 24.27 -11.08
N ILE A 152 -3.49 23.74 -9.91
CA ILE A 152 -4.88 23.74 -9.45
C ILE A 152 -4.96 24.49 -8.13
N ALA A 153 -5.76 25.55 -8.07
CA ALA A 153 -5.92 26.39 -6.87
C ALA A 153 -6.42 25.59 -5.66
N ALA A 154 -7.29 24.60 -5.87
CA ALA A 154 -7.76 23.69 -4.81
C ALA A 154 -6.62 22.87 -4.19
N GLY A 155 -5.48 22.73 -4.88
CA GLY A 155 -4.29 22.03 -4.40
C GLY A 155 -3.38 22.83 -3.47
N ASP A 156 -3.57 24.14 -3.34
CA ASP A 156 -2.62 25.04 -2.66
C ASP A 156 -2.31 24.60 -1.22
N THR A 157 -3.36 24.26 -0.45
CA THR A 157 -3.21 23.79 0.94
C THR A 157 -2.38 22.52 1.00
N PHE A 158 -2.68 21.55 0.14
CA PHE A 158 -1.96 20.28 0.08
C PHE A 158 -0.49 20.50 -0.27
N ARG A 159 -0.19 21.32 -1.29
CA ARG A 159 1.20 21.60 -1.71
C ARG A 159 2.00 22.24 -0.57
N HIS A 160 1.45 23.25 0.09
CA HIS A 160 2.13 23.90 1.23
C HIS A 160 2.43 22.92 2.38
N GLN A 161 1.46 22.08 2.74
CA GLN A 161 1.66 21.09 3.81
C GLN A 161 2.71 20.04 3.41
N PHE A 162 2.68 19.58 2.16
CA PHE A 162 3.65 18.62 1.63
C PHE A 162 5.07 19.17 1.65
N ASP A 163 5.25 20.39 1.12
CA ASP A 163 6.56 21.03 1.02
C ASP A 163 7.13 21.31 2.41
N ALA A 164 6.29 21.74 3.37
CA ALA A 164 6.69 21.96 4.76
C ALA A 164 7.14 20.66 5.46
N LEU A 165 6.42 19.56 5.28
CA LEU A 165 6.79 18.26 5.85
C LEU A 165 8.06 17.69 5.21
N THR A 166 8.22 17.90 3.91
CA THR A 166 9.43 17.50 3.17
C THR A 166 10.65 18.24 3.68
N GLN A 167 10.54 19.56 3.88
CA GLN A 167 11.63 20.37 4.43
C GLN A 167 11.98 19.95 5.87
N LYS A 168 10.98 19.67 6.71
CA LYS A 168 11.20 19.18 8.08
C LYS A 168 11.91 17.82 8.08
N ALA A 169 11.60 16.93 7.14
CA ALA A 169 12.24 15.62 7.03
C ALA A 169 13.69 15.67 6.53
N ILE A 170 14.11 16.77 5.89
CA ILE A 170 15.50 17.00 5.45
C ILE A 170 16.34 17.63 6.56
N THR A 171 15.72 18.44 7.42
CA THR A 171 16.40 19.27 8.41
C THR A 171 16.43 18.69 9.83
N GLY A 172 15.64 17.65 10.11
CA GLY A 172 15.65 16.90 11.38
C GLY A 172 16.33 15.55 11.23
#